data_AF-A0AA35RH32-F1
#
_entry.id   AF-A0AA35RH32-F1
#
_cell.length_a   1.000
_cell.length_b   1.000
_cell.length_c   1.000
_cell.angle_alpha   90.00
_cell.angle_beta   90.00
_cell.angle_gamma   90.00
#
_symmetry.space_group_name_H-M   'P 1'
#
loop_
_entity.id
_entity.type
_entity.pdbx_description
1 polymer ?
#
loop_
_entity_poly.entity_id
_entity_poly.type
_entity_poly.pdbx_seq_one_letter_code
_entity_poly.pdbx_strand_id
1 'polypeptide(L)'
;MELEEQLNIINGATKLNLEHIVALKRFQPTQEDKEMYKKYTGEKAELPLADTFLLKLIEVPMLAMRLDLLFTIREFPVNMEEFKPTLDLAWKACHELDRSEEFLEVLGYVLAVGNYLNAGTPKGNAYGFQLKYLPKLIDFRGQEKTSLLDFLVVQIHRRRPDLLHMPSSLDSVVKASEISVTSILAEIEVMGNELKKIEHNGSQITQHPKMLKETGLRLKQEVETFLGEYCARLNVLDSRAQEMSNTYSKLLTKFGEKVGTDSEDFFATISQFLIQFNKVVQEKLSSVSRPSSAVLKYQSQDCNAQKKETSNKSKSLQKALTIDVIETDRVLGEGSATAQSRKNTITPRSTALKRKSKKLEPKADYLEKKSSDGKWAKRYFDLEQGKLHYFTSKGQGYRQTINIRGAPVRLLEIDRRVIELVSETRTYHLRAKTSASTEEWLKALQNHSQL
;
A
#
# COMPACT_ATOMS: atom_id res chain seq x y z
N MET A 1 38.11 -5.60 -34.12
CA MET A 1 37.76 -5.63 -32.70
C MET A 1 37.12 -6.97 -32.43
N GLU A 2 37.82 -7.83 -31.71
CA GLU A 2 37.34 -9.17 -31.37
C GLU A 2 36.13 -9.08 -30.44
N LEU A 3 35.26 -10.09 -30.43
CA LEU A 3 34.06 -10.13 -29.58
C LEU A 3 34.41 -9.89 -28.10
N GLU A 4 35.56 -10.39 -27.66
CA GLU A 4 36.09 -10.20 -26.31
C GLU A 4 36.27 -8.71 -25.96
N GLU A 5 36.76 -7.89 -26.88
CA GLU A 5 36.95 -6.45 -26.64
C GLU A 5 35.60 -5.72 -26.59
N GLN A 6 34.66 -6.10 -27.45
CA GLN A 6 33.31 -5.52 -27.48
C GLN A 6 32.54 -5.74 -26.15
N LEU A 7 32.77 -6.87 -25.49
CA LEU A 7 32.18 -7.20 -24.20
C LEU A 7 32.82 -6.44 -23.01
N ASN A 8 33.91 -5.69 -23.23
CA ASN A 8 34.51 -4.81 -22.21
C ASN A 8 34.04 -3.36 -22.32
N ILE A 9 33.26 -3.02 -23.34
CA ILE A 9 32.79 -1.65 -23.57
C ILE A 9 31.40 -1.51 -22.96
N ILE A 10 31.32 -0.81 -21.83
CA ILE A 10 30.05 -0.39 -21.23
C ILE A 10 29.60 0.92 -21.86
N ASN A 11 30.50 1.92 -21.88
CA ASN A 11 30.24 3.25 -22.39
C ASN A 11 30.91 3.47 -23.76
N GLY A 12 30.13 3.82 -24.78
CA GLY A 12 30.61 4.20 -26.11
C GLY A 12 30.06 3.37 -27.28
N ALA A 13 30.62 3.59 -28.47
CA ALA A 13 30.18 2.93 -29.70
C ALA A 13 30.58 1.45 -29.72
N THR A 14 29.67 0.60 -29.27
CA THR A 14 29.72 -0.86 -29.34
C THR A 14 28.85 -1.36 -30.48
N LYS A 15 29.27 -2.44 -31.14
CA LYS A 15 28.50 -3.13 -32.18
C LYS A 15 27.49 -4.12 -31.61
N LEU A 16 27.60 -4.43 -30.31
CA LEU A 16 26.64 -5.28 -29.61
C LEU A 16 25.52 -4.41 -29.10
N ASN A 17 24.31 -4.52 -29.66
CA ASN A 17 23.10 -3.93 -29.08
C ASN A 17 22.50 -4.91 -28.05
N LEU A 18 21.39 -4.55 -27.42
CA LEU A 18 20.75 -5.40 -26.41
C LEU A 18 20.25 -6.73 -27.02
N GLU A 19 19.70 -6.71 -28.22
CA GLU A 19 19.24 -7.92 -28.93
C GLU A 19 20.38 -8.91 -29.19
N HIS A 20 21.56 -8.42 -29.59
CA HIS A 20 22.77 -9.23 -29.74
C HIS A 20 23.16 -9.87 -28.40
N ILE A 21 23.08 -9.14 -27.29
CA ILE A 21 23.39 -9.67 -25.95
C ILE A 21 22.39 -10.77 -25.57
N VAL A 22 21.10 -10.55 -25.78
CA VAL A 22 20.04 -11.54 -25.51
C VAL A 22 20.26 -12.80 -26.35
N ALA A 23 20.58 -12.65 -27.65
CA ALA A 23 20.91 -13.75 -28.52
C ALA A 23 22.15 -14.52 -28.03
N LEU A 24 23.23 -13.82 -27.67
CA LEU A 24 24.45 -14.43 -27.14
C LEU A 24 24.20 -15.17 -25.82
N LYS A 25 23.34 -14.66 -24.94
CA LYS A 25 22.92 -15.37 -23.71
C LYS A 25 22.14 -16.64 -24.01
N ARG A 26 21.28 -16.62 -25.04
CA ARG A 26 20.50 -17.78 -25.47
C ARG A 26 21.36 -18.87 -26.11
N PHE A 27 22.38 -18.48 -26.88
CA PHE A 27 23.27 -19.39 -27.61
C PHE A 27 24.63 -19.56 -26.95
N GLN A 28 24.74 -19.29 -25.65
CA GLN A 28 25.98 -19.48 -24.93
C GLN A 28 26.36 -20.98 -24.91
N PRO A 29 27.65 -21.33 -25.10
CA PRO A 29 28.09 -22.71 -25.03
C PRO A 29 27.80 -23.34 -23.67
N THR A 30 27.12 -24.49 -23.69
CA THR A 30 26.85 -25.31 -22.51
C THR A 30 28.13 -25.96 -21.97
N GLN A 31 28.05 -26.61 -20.81
CA GLN A 31 29.21 -27.32 -20.26
C GLN A 31 29.56 -28.53 -21.13
N GLU A 32 28.55 -29.20 -21.66
CA GLU A 32 28.65 -30.30 -22.61
C GLU A 32 29.35 -29.85 -23.90
N ASP A 33 28.96 -28.69 -24.47
CA ASP A 33 29.61 -28.12 -25.65
C ASP A 33 31.10 -27.88 -25.39
N LYS A 34 31.44 -27.26 -24.25
CA LYS A 34 32.84 -26.99 -23.88
C LYS A 34 33.67 -28.26 -23.81
N GLU A 35 33.11 -29.33 -23.24
CA GLU A 35 33.79 -30.62 -23.12
C GLU A 35 33.93 -31.33 -24.47
N MET A 36 32.90 -31.26 -25.31
CA MET A 36 32.91 -31.80 -26.67
C MET A 36 34.01 -31.12 -27.50
N TYR A 37 34.02 -29.79 -27.53
CA TYR A 37 35.00 -29.02 -28.30
C TYR A 37 36.42 -29.12 -27.73
N LYS A 38 36.58 -29.34 -26.41
CA LYS A 38 37.89 -29.61 -25.81
C LYS A 38 38.49 -30.95 -26.24
N LYS A 39 37.65 -31.94 -26.56
CA LYS A 39 38.07 -33.28 -27.01
C LYS A 39 38.25 -33.37 -28.54
N TYR A 40 37.85 -32.34 -29.29
CA TYR A 40 37.99 -32.32 -30.74
C TYR A 40 39.47 -32.22 -31.14
N THR A 41 39.95 -33.20 -31.90
CA THR A 41 41.35 -33.31 -32.37
C THR A 41 41.52 -33.02 -33.86
N GLY A 42 40.44 -32.70 -34.58
CA GLY A 42 40.48 -32.35 -36.00
C GLY A 42 40.97 -30.91 -36.24
N GLU A 43 41.12 -30.53 -37.51
CA GLU A 43 41.52 -29.17 -37.87
C GLU A 43 40.39 -28.17 -37.63
N LYS A 44 40.61 -27.20 -36.73
CA LYS A 44 39.64 -26.13 -36.44
C LYS A 44 39.22 -25.32 -37.67
N ALA A 45 40.06 -25.29 -38.71
CA ALA A 45 39.79 -24.56 -39.96
C ALA A 45 38.73 -25.24 -40.84
N GLU A 46 38.48 -26.54 -40.64
CA GLU A 46 37.49 -27.32 -41.39
C GLU A 46 36.09 -27.30 -40.73
N LEU A 47 35.97 -26.68 -39.56
CA LEU A 47 34.70 -26.61 -38.84
C LEU A 47 33.70 -25.68 -39.54
N PRO A 48 32.41 -26.04 -39.55
CA PRO A 48 31.34 -25.15 -39.96
C PRO A 48 31.40 -23.79 -39.24
N LEU A 49 30.83 -22.76 -39.87
CA LEU A 49 30.83 -21.40 -39.31
C LEU A 49 30.21 -21.35 -37.90
N ALA A 50 29.16 -22.12 -37.66
CA ALA A 50 28.49 -22.21 -36.36
C ALA A 50 29.41 -22.76 -35.27
N ASP A 51 30.15 -23.82 -35.56
CA ASP A 51 31.07 -24.47 -34.62
C ASP A 51 32.31 -23.61 -34.39
N THR A 52 32.80 -22.94 -35.44
CA THR A 52 33.86 -21.92 -35.34
C THR A 52 33.42 -20.76 -34.45
N PHE A 53 32.16 -20.33 -34.54
CA PHE A 53 31.61 -19.28 -33.68
C PHE A 53 31.48 -19.74 -32.23
N LEU A 54 30.97 -20.95 -31.97
CA LEU A 54 30.91 -21.53 -30.62
C LEU A 54 32.30 -21.67 -29.99
N LEU A 55 33.31 -22.10 -30.75
CA LEU A 55 34.70 -22.15 -30.28
C LEU A 55 35.20 -20.77 -29.83
N LYS A 56 34.92 -19.72 -30.62
CA LYS A 56 35.26 -18.34 -30.24
C LYS A 56 34.56 -17.92 -28.96
N LEU A 57 33.30 -18.30 -28.75
CA LEU A 57 32.57 -18.02 -27.50
C LEU A 57 33.18 -18.76 -26.29
N ILE A 58 33.63 -20.01 -26.47
CA ILE A 58 34.29 -20.79 -25.42
C ILE A 58 35.62 -20.15 -24.98
N GLU A 59 36.35 -19.54 -25.92
CA GLU A 59 37.62 -18.87 -25.64
C GLU A 59 37.45 -17.59 -24.82
N VAL A 60 36.27 -16.96 -24.83
CA VAL A 60 35.98 -15.75 -24.06
C VAL A 60 35.90 -16.08 -22.55
N PRO A 61 36.77 -15.50 -21.72
CA PRO A 61 36.74 -15.74 -20.28
C PRO A 61 35.46 -15.19 -19.66
N MET A 62 34.82 -16.00 -18.81
CA MET A 62 33.62 -15.65 -18.05
C MET A 62 32.49 -15.06 -18.91
N LEU A 63 32.32 -15.57 -20.13
CA LEU A 63 31.33 -15.06 -21.10
C LEU A 63 29.95 -14.81 -20.48
N ALA A 64 29.41 -15.79 -19.75
CA ALA A 64 28.10 -15.69 -19.10
C ALA A 64 28.00 -14.47 -18.17
N MET A 65 28.95 -14.32 -17.24
CA MET A 65 28.97 -13.20 -16.28
C MET A 65 29.13 -11.84 -16.97
N ARG A 66 29.93 -11.79 -18.05
CA ARG A 66 30.14 -10.55 -18.82
C ARG A 66 28.89 -10.15 -19.59
N LEU A 67 28.20 -11.11 -20.20
CA LEU A 67 26.91 -10.89 -20.87
C LEU A 67 25.84 -10.45 -19.86
N ASP A 68 25.79 -11.08 -18.68
CA ASP A 68 24.87 -10.69 -17.61
C ASP A 68 25.15 -9.28 -17.09
N LEU A 69 26.42 -8.95 -16.84
CA LEU A 69 26.85 -7.61 -16.44
C LEU A 69 26.43 -6.57 -17.47
N LEU A 70 26.77 -6.79 -18.75
CA LEU A 70 26.50 -5.84 -19.83
C LEU A 70 25.01 -5.68 -20.09
N PHE A 71 24.23 -6.76 -20.00
CA PHE A 71 22.77 -6.70 -20.09
C PHE A 71 22.19 -5.84 -18.97
N THR A 72 22.54 -6.14 -17.72
CA THR A 72 21.97 -5.47 -16.54
C THR A 72 22.34 -3.98 -16.52
N ILE A 73 23.59 -3.63 -16.84
CA ILE A 73 24.05 -2.23 -16.89
C ILE A 73 23.29 -1.40 -17.95
N ARG A 74 22.83 -2.02 -19.04
CA ARG A 74 22.12 -1.31 -20.11
C ARG A 74 20.63 -1.17 -19.85
N GLU A 75 20.02 -2.17 -19.22
CA GLU A 75 18.60 -2.15 -18.87
C GLU A 75 18.30 -1.27 -17.66
N PHE A 76 19.18 -1.32 -16.64
CA PHE A 76 18.94 -0.65 -15.37
C PHE A 76 18.60 0.85 -15.48
N PRO A 77 19.30 1.67 -16.31
CA PRO A 77 18.93 3.05 -16.54
C PRO A 77 17.50 3.23 -17.05
N VAL A 78 17.09 2.38 -18.01
CA VAL A 78 15.77 2.45 -18.64
C VAL A 78 14.70 2.08 -17.60
N ASN A 79 14.90 0.97 -16.89
CA ASN A 79 13.98 0.50 -15.84
C ASN A 79 13.79 1.56 -14.75
N MET A 80 14.87 2.20 -14.30
CA MET A 80 14.81 3.25 -13.29
C MET A 80 14.02 4.49 -13.76
N GLU A 81 14.25 4.94 -15.00
CA GLU A 81 13.53 6.09 -15.56
C GLU A 81 12.06 5.78 -15.86
N GLU A 82 11.72 4.55 -16.26
CA GLU A 82 10.34 4.10 -16.44
C GLU A 82 9.59 3.94 -15.10
N PHE A 83 10.29 3.56 -14.04
CA PHE A 83 9.71 3.38 -12.71
C PHE A 83 9.39 4.72 -12.03
N LYS A 84 10.26 5.73 -12.20
CA LYS A 84 10.20 7.00 -11.47
C LYS A 84 8.84 7.72 -11.54
N PRO A 85 8.16 7.86 -12.70
CA PRO A 85 6.84 8.47 -12.77
C PRO A 85 5.79 7.82 -11.88
N THR A 86 5.82 6.50 -11.74
CA THR A 86 4.89 5.74 -10.89
C THR A 86 5.09 6.07 -9.42
N LEU A 87 6.35 6.10 -8.96
CA LEU A 87 6.70 6.54 -7.60
C LEU A 87 6.29 8.00 -7.37
N ASP A 88 6.64 8.90 -8.30
CA ASP A 88 6.35 10.33 -8.16
C ASP A 88 4.84 10.61 -8.07
N LEU A 89 4.03 9.89 -8.85
CA LEU A 89 2.58 10.00 -8.84
C LEU A 89 1.96 9.52 -7.52
N ALA A 90 2.38 8.35 -7.02
CA ALA A 90 1.90 7.82 -5.74
C ALA A 90 2.34 8.69 -4.56
N TRP A 91 3.59 9.17 -4.57
CA TRP A 91 4.09 10.16 -3.60
C TRP A 91 3.22 11.40 -3.63
N LYS A 92 2.97 11.97 -4.81
CA LYS A 92 2.15 13.18 -4.97
C LYS A 92 0.72 12.96 -4.45
N ALA A 93 0.09 11.84 -4.78
CA ALA A 93 -1.25 11.50 -4.29
C ALA A 93 -1.31 11.42 -2.75
N CYS A 94 -0.32 10.80 -2.12
CA CYS A 94 -0.23 10.75 -0.65
C CYS A 94 -0.13 12.15 -0.04
N HIS A 95 0.76 12.99 -0.58
CA HIS A 95 1.01 14.32 -0.03
C HIS A 95 -0.10 15.33 -0.31
N GLU A 96 -0.74 15.27 -1.49
CA GLU A 96 -1.92 16.08 -1.80
C GLU A 96 -3.07 15.76 -0.84
N LEU A 97 -3.38 14.47 -0.65
CA LEU A 97 -4.45 14.07 0.25
C LEU A 97 -4.14 14.40 1.72
N ASP A 98 -2.89 14.26 2.15
CA ASP A 98 -2.51 14.59 3.53
C ASP A 98 -2.61 16.10 3.81
N ARG A 99 -2.33 16.94 2.82
CA ARG A 99 -2.36 18.40 2.97
C ARG A 99 -3.70 19.04 2.58
N SER A 100 -4.64 18.29 2.00
CA SER A 100 -5.91 18.85 1.55
C SER A 100 -6.85 19.16 2.71
N GLU A 101 -6.87 20.43 3.10
CA GLU A 101 -7.89 20.99 4.00
C GLU A 101 -9.27 20.98 3.34
N GLU A 102 -9.33 21.20 2.03
CA GLU A 102 -10.58 21.21 1.26
C GLU A 102 -11.31 19.86 1.37
N PHE A 103 -10.58 18.75 1.26
CA PHE A 103 -11.16 17.42 1.41
C PHE A 103 -11.70 17.22 2.82
N LEU A 104 -10.96 17.62 3.87
CA LEU A 104 -11.42 17.53 5.25
C LEU A 104 -12.67 18.36 5.51
N GLU A 105 -12.75 19.58 4.97
CA GLU A 105 -13.95 20.42 5.05
C GLU A 105 -15.15 19.75 4.37
N VAL A 106 -14.96 19.20 3.16
CA VAL A 106 -16.00 18.44 2.46
C VAL A 106 -16.48 17.24 3.28
N LEU A 107 -15.57 16.49 3.92
CA LEU A 107 -15.95 15.42 4.85
C LEU A 107 -16.77 15.96 6.04
N GLY A 108 -16.44 17.16 6.54
CA GLY A 108 -17.21 17.87 7.55
C GLY A 108 -18.66 18.16 7.11
N TYR A 109 -18.85 18.64 5.87
CA TYR A 109 -20.19 18.80 5.29
C TYR A 109 -20.94 17.47 5.20
N VAL A 110 -20.28 16.40 4.75
CA VAL A 110 -20.89 15.06 4.68
C VAL A 110 -21.31 14.59 6.07
N LEU A 111 -20.46 14.77 7.08
CA LEU A 111 -20.75 14.38 8.47
C LEU A 111 -21.93 15.17 9.03
N ALA A 112 -21.96 16.49 8.84
CA ALA A 112 -23.03 17.36 9.33
C ALA A 112 -24.38 16.98 8.73
N VAL A 113 -24.42 16.80 7.40
CA VAL A 113 -25.64 16.38 6.69
C VAL A 113 -26.06 14.96 7.13
N GLY A 114 -25.11 14.04 7.25
CA GLY A 114 -25.36 12.68 7.74
C GLY A 114 -25.96 12.66 9.14
N ASN A 115 -25.40 13.43 10.07
CA ASN A 115 -25.90 13.57 11.44
C ASN A 115 -27.31 14.16 11.49
N TYR A 116 -27.56 15.17 10.66
CA TYR A 116 -28.88 15.79 10.55
C TYR A 116 -29.93 14.80 10.04
N LEU A 117 -29.64 14.07 8.96
CA LEU A 117 -30.55 13.09 8.36
C LEU A 117 -30.82 11.90 9.28
N ASN A 118 -29.84 11.50 10.08
CA ASN A 118 -29.94 10.38 11.01
C ASN A 118 -30.29 10.79 12.44
N ALA A 119 -30.72 12.04 12.66
CA ALA A 119 -31.12 12.53 13.97
C ALA A 119 -32.18 11.63 14.61
N GLY A 120 -31.98 11.29 15.89
CA GLY A 120 -32.87 10.38 16.62
C GLY A 120 -32.68 8.89 16.32
N THR A 121 -31.75 8.52 15.43
CA THR A 121 -31.33 7.13 15.22
C THR A 121 -29.98 6.85 15.90
N PRO A 122 -29.60 5.58 16.12
CA PRO A 122 -28.26 5.24 16.63
C PRO A 122 -27.10 5.67 15.72
N LYS A 123 -27.39 6.05 14.46
CA LYS A 123 -26.40 6.57 13.50
C LYS A 123 -26.33 8.10 13.48
N GLY A 124 -27.15 8.80 14.26
CA GLY A 124 -27.03 10.23 14.48
C GLY A 124 -25.95 10.57 15.51
N ASN A 125 -25.51 11.83 15.55
CA ASN A 125 -24.45 12.33 16.44
C ASN A 125 -23.13 11.55 16.34
N ALA A 126 -22.77 11.10 15.14
CA ALA A 126 -21.48 10.50 14.86
C ALA A 126 -20.37 11.56 14.87
N TYR A 127 -19.17 11.16 15.30
CA TYR A 127 -17.95 11.97 15.23
C TYR A 127 -17.18 11.79 13.91
N GLY A 128 -17.55 10.78 13.12
CA GLY A 128 -16.90 10.44 11.85
C GLY A 128 -17.63 9.30 11.15
N PHE A 129 -17.20 8.99 9.94
CA PHE A 129 -17.73 7.90 9.11
C PHE A 129 -16.61 7.26 8.28
N GLN A 130 -16.84 6.03 7.80
CA GLN A 130 -15.86 5.31 6.98
C GLN A 130 -15.87 5.83 5.53
N LEU A 131 -14.69 6.00 4.91
CA LEU A 131 -14.59 6.62 3.59
C LEU A 131 -15.31 5.84 2.48
N LYS A 132 -15.45 4.51 2.64
CA LYS A 132 -16.22 3.64 1.74
C LYS A 132 -17.69 4.04 1.53
N TYR A 133 -18.22 4.95 2.35
CA TYR A 133 -19.58 5.49 2.19
C TYR A 133 -19.63 6.70 1.24
N LEU A 134 -18.51 7.36 0.95
CA LEU A 134 -18.47 8.54 0.08
C LEU A 134 -19.02 8.25 -1.32
N PRO A 135 -18.64 7.16 -2.03
CA PRO A 135 -19.17 6.90 -3.36
C PRO A 135 -20.66 6.56 -3.40
N LYS A 136 -21.27 6.30 -2.23
CA LYS A 136 -22.69 5.95 -2.11
C LYS A 136 -23.60 7.16 -1.97
N LEU A 137 -23.03 8.35 -1.77
CA LEU A 137 -23.82 9.58 -1.60
C LEU A 137 -24.70 9.88 -2.83
N ILE A 138 -24.28 9.45 -4.02
CA ILE A 138 -25.07 9.59 -5.25
C ILE A 138 -26.32 8.69 -5.27
N ASP A 139 -26.32 7.59 -4.52
CA ASP A 139 -27.42 6.60 -4.55
C ASP A 139 -28.62 7.03 -3.68
N PHE A 140 -28.37 7.85 -2.66
CA PHE A 140 -29.41 8.33 -1.75
C PHE A 140 -30.18 9.48 -2.36
N ARG A 141 -31.33 9.20 -2.98
CA ARG A 141 -32.18 10.21 -3.61
C ARG A 141 -33.36 10.65 -2.74
N GLY A 142 -33.63 11.95 -2.75
CA GLY A 142 -34.83 12.54 -2.19
C GLY A 142 -36.05 12.40 -3.13
N GLN A 143 -37.17 13.01 -2.72
CA GLN A 143 -38.44 12.96 -3.47
C GLN A 143 -38.34 13.57 -4.88
N GLU A 144 -37.47 14.55 -5.10
CA GLU A 144 -37.28 15.25 -6.38
C GLU A 144 -36.18 14.63 -7.27
N LYS A 145 -35.85 13.35 -7.10
CA LYS A 145 -34.75 12.65 -7.80
C LYS A 145 -33.34 13.25 -7.60
N THR A 146 -33.21 14.25 -6.73
CA THR A 146 -31.93 14.86 -6.34
C THR A 146 -31.22 13.94 -5.36
N SER A 147 -29.97 13.56 -5.65
CA SER A 147 -29.15 12.75 -4.74
C SER A 147 -28.63 13.57 -3.55
N LEU A 148 -28.13 12.88 -2.52
CA LEU A 148 -27.49 13.53 -1.39
C LEU A 148 -26.22 14.26 -1.82
N LEU A 149 -25.49 13.71 -2.78
CA LEU A 149 -24.33 14.37 -3.37
C LEU A 149 -24.71 15.65 -4.13
N ASP A 150 -25.80 15.61 -4.91
CA ASP A 150 -26.36 16.81 -5.58
C ASP A 150 -26.69 17.90 -4.57
N PHE A 151 -27.37 17.53 -3.49
CA PHE A 151 -27.73 18.46 -2.43
C PHE A 151 -26.48 19.06 -1.77
N LEU A 152 -25.49 18.21 -1.44
CA LEU A 152 -24.26 18.62 -0.78
C LEU A 152 -23.46 19.61 -1.62
N VAL A 153 -23.30 19.36 -2.93
CA VAL A 153 -22.63 20.29 -3.86
C VAL A 153 -23.32 21.65 -3.90
N VAL A 154 -24.67 21.69 -3.94
CA VAL A 154 -25.42 22.96 -3.91
C VAL A 154 -25.24 23.69 -2.59
N GLN A 155 -25.19 22.98 -1.46
CA GLN A 155 -24.95 23.61 -0.15
C GLN A 155 -23.53 24.17 -0.04
N ILE A 156 -22.53 23.41 -0.52
CA ILE A 156 -21.14 23.88 -0.55
C ILE A 156 -21.02 25.10 -1.45
N HIS A 157 -21.62 25.09 -2.65
CA HIS A 157 -21.61 26.24 -3.55
C HIS A 157 -22.14 27.53 -2.90
N ARG A 158 -23.18 27.41 -2.07
CA ARG A 158 -23.79 28.57 -1.39
C ARG A 158 -22.94 29.12 -0.24
N ARG A 159 -22.11 28.30 0.41
CA ARG A 159 -21.39 28.67 1.64
C ARG A 159 -19.88 28.82 1.45
N ARG A 160 -19.27 27.88 0.73
CA ARG A 160 -17.83 27.77 0.46
C ARG A 160 -17.61 27.30 -0.99
N PRO A 161 -17.90 28.15 -1.99
CA PRO A 161 -17.77 27.78 -3.41
C PRO A 161 -16.33 27.45 -3.82
N ASP A 162 -15.35 27.92 -3.04
CA ASP A 162 -13.95 27.52 -3.14
C ASP A 162 -13.84 25.98 -3.06
N LEU A 163 -14.47 25.28 -2.12
CA LEU A 163 -14.32 23.82 -2.00
C LEU A 163 -14.74 23.00 -3.24
N LEU A 164 -15.44 23.60 -4.22
CA LEU A 164 -15.83 22.94 -5.45
C LEU A 164 -14.66 22.62 -6.40
N HIS A 165 -13.49 23.27 -6.23
CA HIS A 165 -12.29 22.97 -7.02
C HIS A 165 -11.43 21.82 -6.44
N MET A 166 -11.84 21.25 -5.31
CA MET A 166 -11.13 20.15 -4.63
C MET A 166 -10.82 18.94 -5.53
N PRO A 167 -11.68 18.50 -6.47
CA PRO A 167 -11.31 17.42 -7.38
C PRO A 167 -10.08 17.72 -8.26
N SER A 168 -9.84 18.99 -8.56
CA SER A 168 -8.66 19.41 -9.32
C SER A 168 -7.39 19.44 -8.47
N SER A 169 -7.48 19.77 -7.18
CA SER A 169 -6.34 19.73 -6.26
C SER A 169 -5.93 18.31 -5.87
N LEU A 170 -6.80 17.32 -6.13
CA LEU A 170 -6.57 15.89 -5.85
C LEU A 170 -6.51 15.02 -7.13
N ASP A 171 -6.16 15.59 -8.28
CA ASP A 171 -6.05 14.85 -9.55
C ASP A 171 -5.07 13.66 -9.48
N SER A 172 -3.98 13.78 -8.71
CA SER A 172 -3.02 12.69 -8.54
C SER A 172 -3.64 11.50 -7.80
N VAL A 173 -4.57 11.73 -6.87
CA VAL A 173 -5.30 10.67 -6.15
C VAL A 173 -6.17 9.87 -7.11
N VAL A 174 -6.80 10.53 -8.08
CA VAL A 174 -7.59 9.87 -9.11
C VAL A 174 -6.70 8.98 -9.98
N LYS A 175 -5.54 9.49 -10.42
CA LYS A 175 -4.59 8.78 -11.26
C LYS A 175 -3.85 7.64 -10.54
N ALA A 176 -3.70 7.75 -9.22
CA ALA A 176 -3.04 6.74 -8.39
C ALA A 176 -3.96 5.60 -7.94
N SER A 177 -5.21 5.54 -8.40
CA SER A 177 -6.20 4.55 -7.93
C SER A 177 -5.83 3.09 -8.20
N GLU A 178 -4.92 2.83 -9.14
CA GLU A 178 -4.45 1.49 -9.49
C GLU A 178 -3.01 1.23 -9.03
N ILE A 179 -2.39 2.20 -8.34
CA ILE A 179 -0.98 2.12 -7.95
C ILE A 179 -0.82 1.54 -6.56
N SER A 180 0.06 0.54 -6.48
CA SER A 180 0.38 -0.14 -5.24
C SER A 180 1.64 0.41 -4.57
N VAL A 181 1.49 0.92 -3.35
CA VAL A 181 2.61 1.35 -2.50
C VAL A 181 3.53 0.18 -2.17
N THR A 182 2.98 -1.03 -1.97
CA THR A 182 3.78 -2.21 -1.66
C THR A 182 4.60 -2.67 -2.88
N SER A 183 4.01 -2.64 -4.08
CA SER A 183 4.75 -2.94 -5.32
C SER A 183 5.86 -1.94 -5.60
N ILE A 184 5.66 -0.64 -5.33
CA ILE A 184 6.71 0.39 -5.44
C ILE A 184 7.91 0.06 -4.54
N LEU A 185 7.65 -0.33 -3.28
CA LEU A 185 8.73 -0.69 -2.34
C LEU A 185 9.46 -1.96 -2.78
N ALA A 186 8.73 -2.95 -3.32
CA ALA A 186 9.33 -4.16 -3.86
C ALA A 186 10.22 -3.87 -5.08
N GLU A 187 9.82 -2.97 -5.96
CA GLU A 187 10.60 -2.60 -7.15
C GLU A 187 11.93 -1.90 -6.78
N ILE A 188 11.91 -1.03 -5.76
CA ILE A 188 13.14 -0.46 -5.19
C ILE A 188 14.09 -1.57 -4.68
N GLU A 189 13.56 -2.59 -4.01
CA GLU A 189 14.36 -3.72 -3.54
C GLU A 189 14.94 -4.54 -4.71
N VAL A 190 14.15 -4.77 -5.77
CA VAL A 190 14.59 -5.44 -7.00
C VAL A 190 15.75 -4.67 -7.64
N MET A 191 15.60 -3.37 -7.88
CA MET A 191 16.67 -2.51 -8.39
C MET A 191 17.92 -2.53 -7.48
N GLY A 192 17.73 -2.52 -6.17
CA GLY A 192 18.84 -2.63 -5.21
C GLY A 192 19.60 -3.96 -5.33
N ASN A 193 18.89 -5.04 -5.62
CA ASN A 193 19.50 -6.35 -5.86
C ASN A 193 20.17 -6.44 -7.23
N GLU A 194 19.68 -5.73 -8.25
CA GLU A 194 20.35 -5.61 -9.55
C GLU A 194 21.69 -4.87 -9.45
N LEU A 195 21.77 -3.77 -8.69
CA LEU A 195 23.04 -3.08 -8.43
C LEU A 195 24.04 -3.98 -7.69
N LYS A 196 23.59 -4.77 -6.70
CA LYS A 196 24.44 -5.77 -6.03
C LYS A 196 24.94 -6.85 -7.00
N LYS A 197 24.13 -7.27 -7.98
CA LYS A 197 24.55 -8.21 -9.03
C LYS A 197 25.61 -7.58 -9.94
N ILE A 198 25.46 -6.32 -10.32
CA ILE A 198 26.45 -5.57 -11.10
C ILE A 198 27.78 -5.50 -10.34
N GLU A 199 27.74 -5.13 -9.05
CA GLU A 199 28.92 -5.09 -8.19
C GLU A 199 29.60 -6.46 -8.08
N HIS A 200 28.83 -7.51 -7.81
CA HIS A 200 29.35 -8.88 -7.71
C HIS A 200 30.00 -9.33 -9.01
N ASN A 201 29.30 -9.20 -10.15
CA ASN A 201 29.82 -9.63 -11.45
C ASN A 201 31.04 -8.79 -11.86
N GLY A 202 31.00 -7.47 -11.69
CA GLY A 202 32.12 -6.59 -11.97
C GLY A 202 33.36 -6.93 -11.16
N SER A 203 33.19 -7.20 -9.86
CA SER A 203 34.30 -7.62 -8.99
C SER A 203 34.89 -8.96 -9.41
N GLN A 204 34.07 -9.98 -9.68
CA GLN A 204 34.52 -11.30 -10.13
C GLN A 204 35.25 -11.22 -11.48
N ILE A 205 34.72 -10.44 -12.42
CA ILE A 205 35.31 -10.27 -13.76
C ILE A 205 36.69 -9.61 -13.63
N THR A 206 36.81 -8.56 -12.82
CA THR A 206 38.04 -7.76 -12.74
C THR A 206 39.15 -8.42 -11.92
N GLN A 207 38.83 -9.40 -11.08
CA GLN A 207 39.81 -10.23 -10.36
C GLN A 207 40.40 -11.36 -11.22
N HIS A 208 39.79 -11.68 -12.36
CA HIS A 208 40.25 -12.78 -13.20
C HIS A 208 41.59 -12.44 -13.89
N PRO A 209 42.61 -13.33 -13.89
CA PRO A 209 43.94 -13.02 -14.42
C PRO A 209 43.96 -12.52 -15.86
N LYS A 210 43.10 -13.09 -16.73
CA LYS A 210 43.01 -12.67 -18.15
C LYS A 210 42.41 -11.27 -18.34
N MET A 211 41.78 -10.70 -17.31
CA MET A 211 41.14 -9.38 -17.32
C MET A 211 42.02 -8.27 -16.74
N LEU A 212 43.24 -8.57 -16.29
CA LEU A 212 44.18 -7.57 -15.74
C LEU A 212 44.86 -6.68 -16.81
N LYS A 213 44.40 -6.76 -18.06
CA LYS A 213 44.86 -5.90 -19.17
C LYS A 213 44.16 -4.54 -19.12
N GLU A 214 44.66 -3.57 -19.88
CA GLU A 214 44.13 -2.20 -19.95
C GLU A 214 42.61 -2.14 -20.17
N THR A 215 42.07 -2.97 -21.07
CA THR A 215 40.62 -3.01 -21.35
C THR A 215 39.78 -3.51 -20.18
N GLY A 216 40.29 -4.41 -19.36
CA GLY A 216 39.60 -4.88 -18.15
C GLY A 216 39.72 -3.91 -16.97
N LEU A 217 40.84 -3.16 -16.87
CA LEU A 217 40.97 -2.05 -15.92
C LEU A 217 39.99 -0.92 -16.25
N ARG A 218 39.82 -0.60 -17.54
CA ARG A 218 38.81 0.35 -18.00
C ARG A 218 37.39 -0.12 -17.67
N LEU A 219 37.07 -1.39 -17.94
CA LEU A 219 35.79 -1.98 -17.55
C LEU A 219 35.54 -1.81 -16.05
N LYS A 220 36.53 -2.09 -15.20
CA LYS A 220 36.43 -1.91 -13.75
C LYS A 220 36.03 -0.49 -13.38
N GLN A 221 36.75 0.51 -13.91
CA GLN A 221 36.48 1.93 -13.65
C GLN A 221 35.09 2.35 -14.13
N GLU A 222 34.67 1.87 -15.30
CA GLU A 222 33.33 2.15 -15.85
C GLU A 222 32.22 1.55 -14.97
N VAL A 223 32.40 0.31 -14.48
CA VAL A 223 31.45 -0.33 -13.52
C VAL A 223 31.41 0.42 -12.20
N GLU A 224 32.56 0.79 -11.62
CA GLU A 224 32.64 1.54 -10.36
C GLU A 224 31.96 2.91 -10.48
N THR A 225 32.16 3.59 -11.61
CA THR A 225 31.50 4.88 -11.90
C THR A 225 29.98 4.70 -12.00
N PHE A 226 29.52 3.69 -12.74
CA PHE A 226 28.11 3.35 -12.87
C PHE A 226 27.47 3.07 -11.50
N LEU A 227 28.10 2.22 -10.68
CA LEU A 227 27.61 1.90 -9.35
C LEU A 227 27.54 3.15 -8.46
N GLY A 228 28.56 4.01 -8.47
CA GLY A 228 28.54 5.26 -7.71
C GLY A 228 27.34 6.15 -8.06
N GLU A 229 27.07 6.33 -9.35
CA GLU A 229 25.97 7.16 -9.84
C GLU A 229 24.60 6.55 -9.53
N TYR A 230 24.39 5.28 -9.87
CA TYR A 230 23.08 4.64 -9.76
C TYR A 230 22.73 4.19 -8.33
N CYS A 231 23.70 3.86 -7.48
CA CYS A 231 23.45 3.68 -6.05
C CYS A 231 22.99 5.00 -5.41
N ALA A 232 23.63 6.13 -5.75
CA ALA A 232 23.23 7.43 -5.23
C ALA A 232 21.80 7.81 -5.68
N ARG A 233 21.47 7.60 -6.95
CA ARG A 233 20.10 7.82 -7.46
C ARG A 233 19.07 6.89 -6.82
N LEU A 234 19.38 5.60 -6.69
CA LEU A 234 18.47 4.64 -6.06
C LEU A 234 18.20 5.01 -4.60
N ASN A 235 19.21 5.48 -3.86
CA ASN A 235 19.02 5.94 -2.48
C ASN A 235 18.06 7.13 -2.38
N VAL A 236 18.05 8.03 -3.36
CA VAL A 236 17.08 9.15 -3.43
C VAL A 236 15.67 8.60 -3.67
N LEU A 237 15.52 7.64 -4.60
CA LEU A 237 14.22 7.02 -4.87
C LEU A 237 13.71 6.21 -3.67
N ASP A 238 14.57 5.44 -3.00
CA ASP A 238 14.23 4.70 -1.78
C ASP A 238 13.79 5.65 -0.66
N SER A 239 14.57 6.70 -0.39
CA SER A 239 14.20 7.71 0.63
C SER A 239 12.82 8.30 0.36
N ARG A 240 12.51 8.61 -0.91
CA ARG A 240 11.21 9.11 -1.32
C ARG A 240 10.10 8.06 -1.19
N ALA A 241 10.37 6.80 -1.53
CA ALA A 241 9.42 5.70 -1.37
C ALA A 241 9.10 5.42 0.11
N GLN A 242 10.10 5.50 0.99
CA GLN A 242 9.90 5.39 2.43
C GLN A 242 9.08 6.56 2.98
N GLU A 243 9.35 7.79 2.54
CA GLU A 243 8.55 8.96 2.91
C GLU A 243 7.08 8.76 2.48
N MET A 244 6.84 8.37 1.22
CA MET A 244 5.50 8.06 0.70
C MET A 244 4.81 7.00 1.56
N SER A 245 5.48 5.88 1.85
CA SER A 245 4.93 4.79 2.67
C SER A 245 4.56 5.25 4.08
N ASN A 246 5.39 6.10 4.69
CA ASN A 246 5.11 6.71 5.98
C ASN A 246 3.91 7.66 5.91
N THR A 247 3.82 8.50 4.88
CA THR A 247 2.68 9.38 4.66
C THR A 247 1.40 8.57 4.45
N TYR A 248 1.45 7.50 3.65
CA TYR A 248 0.31 6.60 3.46
C TYR A 248 -0.16 5.96 4.78
N SER A 249 0.76 5.50 5.61
CA SER A 249 0.44 4.97 6.94
C SER A 249 -0.22 6.01 7.87
N LYS A 250 0.22 7.28 7.78
CA LYS A 250 -0.41 8.40 8.48
C LYS A 250 -1.82 8.67 7.94
N LEU A 251 -2.02 8.63 6.62
CA LEU A 251 -3.32 8.80 5.99
C LEU A 251 -4.33 7.75 6.47
N LEU A 252 -3.94 6.47 6.52
CA LEU A 252 -4.80 5.41 7.04
C LEU A 252 -5.24 5.72 8.48
N THR A 253 -4.31 6.19 9.32
CA THR A 253 -4.62 6.57 10.70
C THR A 253 -5.53 7.81 10.75
N LYS A 254 -5.23 8.84 9.94
CA LYS A 254 -5.95 10.12 9.86
C LYS A 254 -7.42 9.93 9.48
N PHE A 255 -7.70 9.02 8.55
CA PHE A 255 -9.05 8.72 8.08
C PHE A 255 -9.71 7.51 8.77
N GLY A 256 -9.05 6.91 9.77
CA GLY A 256 -9.61 5.80 10.55
C GLY A 256 -9.74 4.48 9.79
N GLU A 257 -8.92 4.28 8.76
CA GLU A 257 -8.83 3.04 7.98
C GLU A 257 -7.94 2.00 8.67
N LYS A 258 -8.12 0.71 8.32
CA LYS A 258 -7.32 -0.39 8.91
C LYS A 258 -5.85 -0.22 8.51
N VAL A 259 -4.94 -0.44 9.46
CA VAL A 259 -3.51 -0.53 9.14
C VAL A 259 -3.28 -1.72 8.20
N GLY A 260 -2.59 -1.46 7.08
CA GLY A 260 -2.36 -2.45 6.03
C GLY A 260 -3.49 -2.57 5.01
N THR A 261 -4.44 -1.63 4.96
CA THR A 261 -5.33 -1.49 3.79
C THR A 261 -4.50 -1.24 2.52
N ASP A 262 -4.88 -1.89 1.44
CA ASP A 262 -4.21 -1.76 0.14
C ASP A 262 -4.42 -0.36 -0.44
N SER A 263 -3.36 0.23 -1.01
CA SER A 263 -3.39 1.62 -1.49
C SER A 263 -4.30 1.78 -2.70
N GLU A 264 -4.39 0.76 -3.56
CA GLU A 264 -5.31 0.78 -4.70
C GLU A 264 -6.76 0.92 -4.23
N ASP A 265 -7.19 0.11 -3.26
CA ASP A 265 -8.55 0.17 -2.70
C ASP A 265 -8.85 1.51 -2.02
N PHE A 266 -7.88 2.02 -1.25
CA PHE A 266 -8.00 3.30 -0.54
C PHE A 266 -8.14 4.47 -1.53
N PHE A 267 -7.22 4.56 -2.51
CA PHE A 267 -7.27 5.61 -3.52
C PHE A 267 -8.45 5.45 -4.48
N ALA A 268 -8.83 4.23 -4.86
CA ALA A 268 -10.00 3.98 -5.71
C ALA A 268 -11.29 4.46 -5.06
N THR A 269 -11.46 4.24 -3.75
CA THR A 269 -12.63 4.72 -3.01
C THR A 269 -12.75 6.25 -3.07
N ILE A 270 -11.64 6.95 -2.87
CA ILE A 270 -11.61 8.42 -2.91
C ILE A 270 -11.77 8.91 -4.35
N SER A 271 -11.05 8.32 -5.29
CA SER A 271 -11.12 8.61 -6.73
C SER A 271 -12.55 8.53 -7.25
N GLN A 272 -13.29 7.47 -6.91
CA GLN A 272 -14.69 7.31 -7.30
C GLN A 272 -15.55 8.47 -6.78
N PHE A 273 -15.36 8.88 -5.52
CA PHE A 273 -16.05 10.03 -4.95
C PHE A 273 -15.68 11.34 -5.67
N LEU A 274 -14.39 11.59 -5.94
CA LEU A 274 -13.92 12.80 -6.62
C LEU A 274 -14.51 12.93 -8.03
N ILE A 275 -14.55 11.82 -8.78
CA ILE A 275 -15.15 11.78 -10.12
C ILE A 275 -16.65 12.09 -10.05
N GLN A 276 -17.38 11.47 -9.13
CA GLN A 276 -18.81 11.72 -8.95
C GLN A 276 -19.07 13.17 -8.51
N PHE A 277 -18.27 13.68 -7.56
CA PHE A 277 -18.38 15.05 -7.06
C PHE A 277 -18.16 16.05 -8.18
N ASN A 278 -17.07 15.92 -8.94
CA ASN A 278 -16.78 16.82 -10.06
C ASN A 278 -17.88 16.77 -11.12
N LYS A 279 -18.39 15.57 -11.46
CA LYS A 279 -19.51 15.43 -12.40
C LYS A 279 -20.73 16.23 -11.95
N VAL A 280 -21.12 16.11 -10.68
CA VAL A 280 -22.25 16.86 -10.11
C VAL A 280 -21.97 18.37 -10.12
N VAL A 281 -20.75 18.80 -9.80
CA VAL A 281 -20.34 20.22 -9.89
C VAL A 281 -20.54 20.74 -11.31
N GLN A 282 -20.06 20.03 -12.33
CA GLN A 282 -20.23 20.44 -13.72
C GLN A 282 -21.70 20.50 -14.14
N GLU A 283 -22.52 19.50 -13.79
CA GLU A 283 -23.95 19.48 -14.13
C GLU A 283 -24.76 20.59 -13.44
N LYS A 284 -24.47 20.88 -12.18
CA LYS A 284 -25.21 21.88 -11.39
C LYS A 284 -24.76 23.31 -11.64
N LEU A 285 -23.48 23.55 -11.96
CA LEU A 285 -22.98 24.90 -12.23
C LEU A 285 -23.15 25.31 -13.70
N SER A 286 -23.12 24.37 -14.65
CA SER A 286 -23.45 24.66 -16.05
C SER A 286 -24.93 24.98 -16.29
N SER A 287 -25.81 24.53 -15.40
CA SER A 287 -27.26 24.83 -15.44
C SER A 287 -27.63 26.18 -14.79
N VAL A 288 -26.72 26.81 -14.04
CA VAL A 288 -26.91 28.14 -13.42
C VAL A 288 -26.68 29.29 -14.42
N SER A 289 -25.93 29.06 -15.51
CA SER A 289 -25.69 30.04 -16.59
C SER A 289 -26.76 30.06 -17.69
N ARG A 290 -27.78 29.19 -17.61
CA ARG A 290 -29.03 29.36 -18.38
C ARG A 290 -30.06 29.99 -17.43
N PRO A 291 -30.63 31.17 -17.72
CA PRO A 291 -31.71 31.75 -16.91
C PRO A 291 -32.98 30.93 -17.17
N SER A 292 -33.08 29.76 -16.55
CA SER A 292 -34.30 28.99 -16.48
C SER A 292 -34.96 29.33 -15.16
N SER A 293 -36.23 29.71 -15.24
CA SER A 293 -37.14 30.22 -14.20
C SER A 293 -37.33 29.35 -12.95
N ALA A 294 -36.47 28.37 -12.70
CA ALA A 294 -36.46 27.48 -11.54
C ALA A 294 -35.70 28.08 -10.34
N VAL A 295 -34.71 28.96 -10.56
CA VAL A 295 -33.91 29.55 -9.47
C VAL A 295 -34.69 30.59 -8.67
N LEU A 296 -35.61 31.33 -9.31
CA LEU A 296 -36.50 32.27 -8.62
C LEU A 296 -37.63 31.60 -7.83
N LYS A 297 -37.91 30.30 -8.06
CA LYS A 297 -38.86 29.56 -7.21
C LYS A 297 -38.27 29.18 -5.85
N TYR A 298 -36.94 29.04 -5.74
CA TYR A 298 -36.26 28.80 -4.47
C TYR A 298 -36.03 30.06 -3.62
N GLN A 299 -36.24 31.26 -4.18
CA GLN A 299 -36.13 32.54 -3.45
C GLN A 299 -37.48 33.13 -2.99
N SER A 300 -38.61 32.64 -3.53
CA SER A 300 -39.93 33.27 -3.35
C SER A 300 -40.91 32.51 -2.45
N GLN A 301 -40.64 31.25 -2.09
CA GLN A 301 -41.60 30.42 -1.35
C GLN A 301 -41.42 30.43 0.18
N ASP A 302 -40.32 30.97 0.72
CA ASP A 302 -40.09 31.01 2.17
C ASP A 302 -40.77 32.20 2.90
N CYS A 303 -41.31 33.20 2.19
CA CYS A 303 -41.99 34.34 2.83
C CYS A 303 -43.50 34.18 3.05
N ASN A 304 -44.20 33.22 2.43
CA ASN A 304 -45.68 33.15 2.47
C ASN A 304 -46.28 31.85 3.04
N ALA A 305 -45.48 30.90 3.55
CA ALA A 305 -45.98 29.61 4.07
C ALA A 305 -46.07 29.51 5.61
N GLN A 306 -46.18 30.64 6.31
CA GLN A 306 -46.64 30.68 7.70
C GLN A 306 -48.18 30.70 7.75
N LYS A 307 -48.82 29.56 7.49
CA LYS A 307 -50.15 29.15 8.01
C LYS A 307 -50.59 27.84 7.34
N LYS A 308 -51.01 26.88 8.19
CA LYS A 308 -51.67 25.58 7.91
C LYS A 308 -50.78 24.32 7.79
N GLU A 309 -50.65 23.68 8.97
CA GLU A 309 -50.78 22.25 9.31
C GLU A 309 -50.29 21.11 8.38
N THR A 310 -49.44 20.27 9.00
CA THR A 310 -49.27 18.80 8.92
C THR A 310 -49.12 18.10 7.57
N SER A 311 -47.87 17.77 7.22
CA SER A 311 -47.47 16.42 6.78
C SER A 311 -45.96 16.24 6.97
N ASN A 312 -45.57 15.24 7.75
CA ASN A 312 -44.22 15.01 8.29
C ASN A 312 -43.38 14.18 7.33
N LYS A 313 -42.49 14.81 6.56
CA LYS A 313 -41.15 14.30 6.16
C LYS A 313 -40.37 15.22 5.21
N SER A 314 -40.98 16.30 4.71
CA SER A 314 -40.32 17.21 3.74
C SER A 314 -39.93 18.59 4.31
N LYS A 315 -40.06 18.81 5.63
CA LYS A 315 -39.68 20.07 6.32
C LYS A 315 -38.29 20.05 6.99
N SER A 316 -37.59 18.92 6.99
CA SER A 316 -36.27 18.79 7.62
C SER A 316 -35.17 19.45 6.78
N LEU A 317 -35.23 19.42 5.45
CA LEU A 317 -34.16 19.99 4.61
C LEU A 317 -34.04 21.53 4.70
N GLN A 318 -35.14 22.26 4.98
CA GLN A 318 -35.09 23.72 5.11
C GLN A 318 -34.68 24.22 6.50
N LYS A 319 -34.85 23.42 7.57
CA LYS A 319 -34.46 23.84 8.94
C LYS A 319 -32.97 23.65 9.24
N ALA A 320 -32.24 22.96 8.35
CA ALA A 320 -30.77 22.87 8.38
C ALA A 320 -30.06 24.19 7.98
N LEU A 321 -30.80 25.21 7.52
CA LEU A 321 -30.28 26.51 7.09
C LEU A 321 -29.86 27.45 8.24
N THR A 322 -30.01 27.07 9.51
CA THR A 322 -29.67 27.94 10.67
C THR A 322 -28.84 27.19 11.71
N ILE A 323 -27.75 26.54 11.27
CA ILE A 323 -26.68 26.15 12.18
C ILE A 323 -25.56 27.16 11.95
N ASP A 324 -25.50 28.14 12.85
CA ASP A 324 -24.38 29.05 12.99
C ASP A 324 -23.10 28.25 13.24
N VAL A 325 -22.05 28.68 12.56
CA VAL A 325 -20.68 28.26 12.75
C VAL A 325 -20.23 28.75 14.12
N ILE A 326 -20.48 27.97 15.16
CA ILE A 326 -19.76 28.07 16.44
C ILE A 326 -19.51 26.62 16.88
N GLU A 327 -18.37 26.05 16.44
CA GLU A 327 -17.59 24.99 17.12
C GLU A 327 -16.65 24.19 16.17
N THR A 328 -16.18 24.76 15.05
CA THR A 328 -15.05 24.15 14.31
C THR A 328 -13.68 24.43 14.96
N ASP A 329 -13.55 25.49 15.76
CA ASP A 329 -12.28 25.82 16.45
C ASP A 329 -11.96 24.92 17.65
N ARG A 330 -12.92 24.13 18.15
CA ARG A 330 -12.71 23.30 19.36
C ARG A 330 -12.04 21.94 19.08
N VAL A 331 -11.92 21.54 17.82
CA VAL A 331 -11.41 20.20 17.46
C VAL A 331 -9.90 20.22 17.16
N LEU A 332 -9.28 21.39 17.03
CA LEU A 332 -7.87 21.53 16.60
C LEU A 332 -6.93 22.21 17.62
N GLY A 333 -7.30 22.36 18.91
CA GLY A 333 -6.46 23.06 19.91
C GLY A 333 -6.27 22.35 21.25
N GLU A 334 -5.00 21.96 21.50
CA GLU A 334 -4.24 21.75 22.76
C GLU A 334 -4.87 21.06 24.00
N GLY A 335 -4.10 20.11 24.54
CA GLY A 335 -4.41 19.42 25.79
C GLY A 335 -3.95 20.16 27.04
N SER A 336 -4.68 19.94 28.14
CA SER A 336 -4.17 19.89 29.52
C SER A 336 -5.33 19.75 30.51
N ALA A 337 -5.12 18.88 31.50
CA ALA A 337 -5.69 18.90 32.85
C ALA A 337 -7.18 18.56 33.12
N THR A 338 -7.28 17.43 33.85
CA THR A 338 -8.06 17.20 35.08
C THR A 338 -9.55 16.85 35.01
N ALA A 339 -9.80 15.61 35.41
CA ALA A 339 -11.06 15.03 35.79
C ALA A 339 -11.72 15.75 36.98
N GLN A 340 -13.04 15.87 36.95
CA GLN A 340 -13.84 15.73 38.16
C GLN A 340 -15.26 15.22 37.88
N SER A 341 -15.53 14.11 38.55
CA SER A 341 -16.75 13.32 38.61
C SER A 341 -17.92 14.09 39.22
N ARG A 342 -19.10 14.05 38.57
CA ARG A 342 -20.39 14.06 39.29
C ARG A 342 -21.38 13.10 38.64
N LYS A 343 -21.62 12.00 39.36
CA LYS A 343 -22.71 11.04 39.18
C LYS A 343 -24.04 11.74 39.44
N ASN A 344 -25.05 11.46 38.63
CA ASN A 344 -26.42 11.32 39.12
C ASN A 344 -27.18 10.29 38.29
N THR A 345 -27.66 9.28 39.01
CA THR A 345 -28.37 8.10 38.49
C THR A 345 -29.86 8.34 38.68
N ILE A 346 -30.65 8.30 37.60
CA ILE A 346 -32.08 7.97 37.66
C ILE A 346 -32.41 7.11 36.43
N THR A 347 -32.72 5.84 36.68
CA THR A 347 -33.38 4.92 35.73
C THR A 347 -34.89 4.99 35.94
N PRO A 348 -35.73 4.77 34.90
CA PRO A 348 -36.23 3.40 34.73
C PRO A 348 -36.43 2.92 33.27
N ARG A 349 -36.05 1.64 33.10
CA ARG A 349 -36.70 0.56 32.33
C ARG A 349 -37.16 0.82 30.87
N SER A 350 -36.35 0.32 29.93
CA SER A 350 -36.85 -0.31 28.70
C SER A 350 -35.99 -1.54 28.38
N THR A 351 -36.67 -2.66 28.14
CA THR A 351 -36.13 -3.97 27.81
C THR A 351 -35.53 -3.98 26.40
N ALA A 352 -34.20 -4.05 26.30
CA ALA A 352 -33.50 -4.43 25.08
C ALA A 352 -32.21 -5.17 25.44
N LEU A 353 -32.08 -6.40 24.95
CA LEU A 353 -30.94 -7.29 25.23
C LEU A 353 -29.61 -6.65 24.79
N LYS A 354 -28.77 -6.26 25.76
CA LYS A 354 -27.37 -5.92 25.53
C LYS A 354 -26.59 -7.19 25.18
N ARG A 355 -26.09 -7.31 23.95
CA ARG A 355 -24.98 -8.24 23.64
C ARG A 355 -23.74 -7.75 24.40
N LYS A 356 -23.42 -8.39 25.51
CA LYS A 356 -22.13 -8.23 26.20
C LYS A 356 -21.03 -8.69 25.24
N SER A 357 -20.06 -7.82 24.92
CA SER A 357 -18.80 -8.23 24.29
C SER A 357 -18.11 -9.22 25.24
N LYS A 358 -17.89 -10.45 24.78
CA LYS A 358 -17.31 -11.54 25.58
C LYS A 358 -15.82 -11.23 25.82
N LYS A 359 -15.48 -10.71 27.01
CA LYS A 359 -14.08 -10.55 27.44
C LYS A 359 -13.52 -11.95 27.73
N LEU A 360 -12.54 -12.40 26.95
CA LEU A 360 -11.86 -13.69 27.16
C LEU A 360 -10.69 -13.52 28.14
N GLU A 361 -10.44 -14.55 28.94
CA GLU A 361 -9.35 -14.59 29.91
C GLU A 361 -7.99 -14.66 29.20
N PRO A 362 -7.01 -13.83 29.58
CA PRO A 362 -5.68 -13.88 28.99
C PRO A 362 -4.92 -15.16 29.38
N LYS A 363 -4.02 -15.64 28.53
CA LYS A 363 -3.16 -16.82 28.81
C LYS A 363 -1.70 -16.50 28.49
N ALA A 364 -0.82 -16.68 29.47
CA ALA A 364 0.62 -16.47 29.29
C ALA A 364 1.44 -17.66 29.81
N ASP A 365 2.25 -18.26 28.93
CA ASP A 365 3.19 -19.36 29.26
C ASP A 365 4.21 -19.53 28.11
N TYR A 366 5.14 -20.48 28.21
CA TYR A 366 6.08 -20.78 27.13
C TYR A 366 5.60 -21.91 26.21
N LEU A 367 5.93 -21.78 24.92
CA LEU A 367 5.79 -22.82 23.89
C LEU A 367 7.09 -22.89 23.09
N GLU A 368 7.35 -24.03 22.47
CA GLU A 368 8.40 -24.13 21.46
C GLU A 368 7.84 -23.66 20.12
N LYS A 369 8.51 -22.70 19.48
CA LYS A 369 8.16 -22.20 18.14
C LYS A 369 9.12 -22.76 17.12
N LYS A 370 8.61 -23.29 16.01
CA LYS A 370 9.43 -23.68 14.86
C LYS A 370 9.93 -22.43 14.11
N SER A 371 11.21 -22.41 13.78
CA SER A 371 11.86 -21.41 12.91
C SER A 371 11.72 -21.80 11.44
N SER A 372 12.01 -20.86 10.54
CA SER A 372 12.01 -21.11 9.08
C SER A 372 13.00 -22.21 8.70
N ASP A 373 14.12 -22.31 9.41
CA ASP A 373 15.15 -23.35 9.22
C ASP A 373 14.76 -24.71 9.87
N GLY A 374 13.51 -24.85 10.31
CA GLY A 374 12.98 -26.09 10.89
C GLY A 374 13.34 -26.37 12.35
N LYS A 375 14.20 -25.55 12.98
CA LYS A 375 14.62 -25.71 14.38
C LYS A 375 13.55 -25.23 15.37
N TRP A 376 13.39 -25.94 16.48
CA TRP A 376 12.50 -25.57 17.58
C TRP A 376 13.22 -24.69 18.61
N ALA A 377 12.58 -23.62 19.07
CA ALA A 377 13.12 -22.75 20.11
C ALA A 377 12.04 -22.37 21.12
N LYS A 378 12.37 -22.44 22.41
CA LYS A 378 11.51 -21.97 23.50
C LYS A 378 11.26 -20.47 23.38
N ARG A 379 10.00 -20.08 23.40
CA ARG A 379 9.53 -18.68 23.41
C ARG A 379 8.42 -18.52 24.43
N TYR A 380 8.33 -17.34 25.01
CA TYR A 380 7.24 -16.98 25.91
C TYR A 380 6.13 -16.34 25.09
N PHE A 381 4.88 -16.66 25.41
CA PHE A 381 3.71 -16.17 24.72
C PHE A 381 2.74 -15.53 25.71
N ASP A 382 2.10 -14.45 25.28
CA ASP A 382 1.02 -13.79 25.99
C ASP A 382 -0.16 -13.59 25.02
N LEU A 383 -1.31 -14.14 25.37
CA LEU A 383 -2.52 -14.14 24.55
C LEU A 383 -3.55 -13.22 25.18
N GLU A 384 -3.85 -12.11 24.52
CA GLU A 384 -4.85 -11.15 24.98
C GLU A 384 -5.68 -10.61 23.81
N GLN A 385 -7.01 -10.59 23.96
CA GLN A 385 -7.96 -9.93 23.05
C GLN A 385 -7.77 -10.23 21.54
N GLY A 386 -7.34 -11.44 21.19
CA GLY A 386 -7.17 -11.86 19.79
C GLY A 386 -5.78 -11.54 19.21
N LYS A 387 -4.84 -11.14 20.06
CA LYS A 387 -3.43 -10.95 19.73
C LYS A 387 -2.58 -11.91 20.54
N LEU A 388 -1.62 -12.55 19.88
CA LEU A 388 -0.63 -13.44 20.47
C LEU A 388 0.75 -12.76 20.39
N HIS A 389 1.22 -12.27 21.53
CA HIS A 389 2.52 -11.63 21.68
C HIS A 389 3.57 -12.69 22.03
N TYR A 390 4.77 -12.64 21.44
CA TYR A 390 5.85 -13.54 21.86
C TYR A 390 7.19 -12.88 22.09
N PHE A 391 7.97 -13.48 22.99
CA PHE A 391 9.22 -12.95 23.54
C PHE A 391 10.35 -13.99 23.46
N THR A 392 11.58 -13.51 23.33
CA THR A 392 12.80 -14.34 23.36
C THR A 392 13.10 -14.87 24.75
N SER A 393 12.85 -14.05 25.78
CA SER A 393 13.03 -14.36 27.20
C SER A 393 11.93 -13.69 28.03
N LYS A 394 11.61 -14.26 29.19
CA LYS A 394 10.58 -13.72 30.09
C LYS A 394 10.98 -12.32 30.58
N GLY A 395 10.12 -11.31 30.34
CA GLY A 395 10.35 -9.93 30.79
C GLY A 395 11.10 -9.01 29.82
N GLN A 396 11.45 -9.47 28.62
CA GLN A 396 11.91 -8.59 27.54
C GLN A 396 10.71 -7.98 26.79
N GLY A 397 10.90 -6.84 26.10
CA GLY A 397 9.88 -6.26 25.21
C GLY A 397 9.44 -7.24 24.12
N TYR A 398 8.20 -7.09 23.61
CA TYR A 398 7.64 -8.03 22.63
C TYR A 398 8.52 -8.09 21.38
N ARG A 399 8.87 -9.30 20.95
CA ARG A 399 9.60 -9.49 19.70
C ARG A 399 8.66 -9.36 18.51
N GLN A 400 7.45 -9.88 18.65
CA GLN A 400 6.43 -9.81 17.60
C GLN A 400 5.04 -10.03 18.20
N THR A 401 4.06 -9.35 17.60
CA THR A 401 2.63 -9.53 17.88
C THR A 401 1.98 -10.19 16.68
N ILE A 402 1.23 -11.26 16.91
CA ILE A 402 0.52 -12.02 15.88
C ILE A 402 -0.98 -11.76 16.08
N ASN A 403 -1.65 -11.17 15.09
CA ASN A 403 -3.11 -11.08 15.11
C ASN A 403 -3.68 -12.46 14.77
N ILE A 404 -4.52 -13.01 15.65
CA ILE A 404 -5.11 -14.34 15.47
C ILE A 404 -6.62 -14.29 15.26
N ARG A 405 -7.25 -13.11 15.22
CA ARG A 405 -8.70 -13.00 14.92
C ARG A 405 -8.98 -13.51 13.51
N GLY A 406 -9.92 -14.44 13.38
CA GLY A 406 -10.22 -15.15 12.15
C GLY A 406 -9.17 -16.20 11.73
N ALA A 407 -8.07 -16.34 12.46
CA ALA A 407 -7.00 -17.28 12.10
C ALA A 407 -7.44 -18.74 12.34
N PRO A 408 -7.30 -19.63 11.35
CA PRO A 408 -7.44 -21.07 11.57
C PRO A 408 -6.42 -21.56 12.61
N VAL A 409 -6.91 -22.24 13.64
CA VAL A 409 -6.09 -22.87 14.68
C VAL A 409 -6.48 -24.35 14.82
N ARG A 410 -5.54 -25.25 14.54
CA ARG A 410 -5.77 -26.70 14.56
C ARG A 410 -4.55 -27.46 15.06
N LEU A 411 -4.73 -28.73 15.41
CA LEU A 411 -3.61 -29.64 15.64
C LEU A 411 -3.10 -30.18 14.31
N LEU A 412 -1.79 -30.40 14.24
CA LEU A 412 -1.18 -31.04 13.09
C LEU A 412 -1.53 -32.55 13.11
N GLU A 413 -1.95 -33.10 11.97
CA GLU A 413 -2.42 -34.50 11.89
C GLU A 413 -1.33 -35.52 12.26
N ILE A 414 -0.08 -35.19 11.94
CA ILE A 414 1.10 -36.04 12.14
C ILE A 414 1.63 -35.96 13.58
N ASP A 415 1.44 -34.82 14.27
CA ASP A 415 1.89 -34.62 15.66
C ASP A 415 0.86 -33.80 16.45
N ARG A 416 0.06 -34.49 17.28
CA ARG A 416 -0.98 -33.89 18.12
C ARG A 416 -0.45 -32.99 19.26
N ARG A 417 0.86 -32.88 19.43
CA ARG A 417 1.47 -31.89 20.34
C ARG A 417 1.81 -30.57 19.65
N VAL A 418 1.63 -30.50 18.34
CA VAL A 418 1.91 -29.31 17.53
C VAL A 418 0.59 -28.65 17.12
N ILE A 419 0.46 -27.38 17.51
CA ILE A 419 -0.61 -26.48 17.10
C ILE A 419 -0.13 -25.74 15.85
N GLU A 420 -0.92 -25.83 14.79
CA GLU A 420 -0.77 -25.03 13.58
C GLU A 420 -1.70 -23.82 13.67
N LEU A 421 -1.11 -22.63 13.64
CA LEU A 421 -1.79 -21.34 13.64
C LEU A 421 -1.48 -20.63 12.32
N VAL A 422 -2.49 -20.45 11.47
CA VAL A 422 -2.34 -19.81 10.17
C VAL A 422 -2.74 -18.35 10.27
N SER A 423 -1.75 -17.45 10.29
CA SER A 423 -1.99 -16.00 10.25
C SER A 423 -2.06 -15.48 8.81
N GLU A 424 -2.44 -14.22 8.63
CA GLU A 424 -2.45 -13.52 7.32
C GLU A 424 -1.07 -13.56 6.61
N THR A 425 0.04 -13.60 7.35
CA THR A 425 1.40 -13.46 6.79
C THR A 425 2.21 -14.75 6.74
N ARG A 426 1.90 -15.73 7.59
CA ARG A 426 2.58 -17.04 7.64
C ARG A 426 1.87 -18.04 8.56
N THR A 427 2.26 -19.30 8.42
CA THR A 427 1.89 -20.38 9.34
C THR A 427 2.89 -20.54 10.48
N TYR A 428 2.37 -20.63 11.70
CA TYR A 428 3.13 -20.85 12.92
C TYR A 428 2.91 -22.27 13.42
N HIS A 429 4.01 -22.95 13.76
CA HIS A 429 3.98 -24.24 14.44
C HIS A 429 4.44 -24.05 15.88
N LEU A 430 3.55 -24.32 16.82
CA LEU A 430 3.75 -24.15 18.25
C LEU A 430 3.61 -25.50 18.96
N ARG A 431 4.58 -25.87 19.79
CA ARG A 431 4.58 -27.14 20.51
C ARG A 431 4.61 -26.91 22.02
N ALA A 432 3.70 -27.54 22.75
CA ALA A 432 3.72 -27.51 24.21
C ALA A 432 4.46 -28.73 24.79
N LYS A 433 4.85 -28.64 26.07
CA LYS A 433 5.62 -29.69 26.75
C LYS A 433 4.82 -30.99 26.95
N THR A 434 3.51 -30.88 27.15
CA THR A 434 2.60 -32.02 27.39
C THR A 434 1.38 -31.92 26.49
N SER A 435 0.74 -33.07 26.21
CA SER A 435 -0.49 -33.10 25.41
C SER A 435 -1.63 -32.29 26.07
N ALA A 436 -1.77 -32.39 27.41
CA ALA A 436 -2.75 -31.60 28.17
C ALA A 436 -2.52 -30.09 28.01
N SER A 437 -1.26 -29.63 28.11
CA SER A 437 -0.92 -28.22 27.89
C SER A 437 -1.17 -27.78 26.44
N THR A 438 -0.99 -28.69 25.48
CA THR A 438 -1.31 -28.43 24.06
C THR A 438 -2.80 -28.18 23.87
N GLU A 439 -3.67 -28.99 24.47
CA GLU A 439 -5.12 -28.83 24.39
C GLU A 439 -5.61 -27.54 25.04
N GLU A 440 -5.05 -27.15 26.19
CA GLU A 440 -5.36 -25.87 26.82
C GLU A 440 -4.99 -24.67 25.93
N TRP A 441 -3.80 -24.71 25.32
CA TRP A 441 -3.35 -23.67 24.40
C TRP A 441 -4.19 -23.62 23.12
N LEU A 442 -4.54 -24.78 22.55
CA LEU A 442 -5.41 -24.87 21.38
C LEU A 442 -6.76 -24.22 21.66
N LYS A 443 -7.39 -24.56 22.80
CA LYS A 443 -8.70 -24.01 23.18
C LYS A 443 -8.63 -22.50 23.40
N ALA A 444 -7.58 -21.99 24.04
CA ALA A 444 -7.40 -20.56 24.24
C ALA A 444 -7.22 -19.83 22.90
N LEU A 445 -6.35 -20.33 22.02
CA LEU A 445 -6.11 -19.73 20.70
C LEU A 445 -7.36 -19.75 19.82
N GLN A 446 -8.14 -20.84 19.82
CA GLN A 446 -9.41 -20.93 19.10
C GLN A 446 -10.47 -19.96 19.64
N ASN A 447 -10.58 -19.82 20.96
CA ASN A 447 -11.51 -18.85 21.54
C ASN A 447 -11.16 -17.42 21.14
N HIS A 448 -9.86 -17.07 21.20
CA HIS A 448 -9.39 -15.74 20.85
C HIS A 448 -9.36 -15.49 19.33
N SER A 449 -9.30 -16.53 18.50
CA SER A 449 -9.46 -16.39 17.05
C SER A 449 -10.90 -16.15 16.63
N GLN A 450 -11.87 -16.57 17.44
CA GLN A 450 -13.31 -16.35 17.20
C GLN A 450 -13.84 -15.00 17.73
N LEU A 451 -12.98 -14.14 18.28
CA LEU A 451 -13.31 -12.75 18.67
C LEU A 451 -13.36 -11.83 17.45
#